data_AF-A0AA96WIM0-F1
#
_entry.id   AF-A0AA96WIM0-F1
#
_cell.length_a   1.000
_cell.length_b   1.000
_cell.length_c   1.000
_cell.angle_alpha   90.00
_cell.angle_beta   90.00
_cell.angle_gamma   90.00
#
_symmetry.space_group_name_H-M   'P 1'
#
loop_
_entity.id
_entity.type
_entity.pdbx_description
1 polymer ?
#
loop_
_entity_poly.entity_id
_entity_poly.type
_entity_poly.pdbx_seq_one_letter_code
_entity_poly.pdbx_strand_id
1 'polypeptide(L)'
;MSRSRDQWIKRYRTAFLLFAILVSVPAAFLFLVSISKLSIPHLLFWGAVLLVVWGSYLGIKQNKKITFWLSLLPTTALWLLLLARTVQRIQFVVANGGMERADGYGSPLAFLVGLIGEQLFFLPSSLVVVIGWLIVYQSFSTRSSS
;
A
#
# COMPACT_ATOMS: atom_id res chain seq x y z
N MET A 1 -19.34 16.70 18.89
CA MET A 1 -18.62 15.44 18.56
C MET A 1 -18.32 15.22 17.06
N SER A 2 -18.85 16.00 16.09
CA SER A 2 -18.55 15.80 14.65
C SER A 2 -17.13 16.21 14.22
N ARG A 3 -16.54 17.24 14.84
CA ARG A 3 -15.24 17.81 14.45
C ARG A 3 -14.07 16.82 14.48
N SER A 4 -14.04 15.84 15.38
CA SER A 4 -12.93 14.88 15.47
C SER A 4 -12.93 13.89 14.31
N ARG A 5 -14.09 13.34 13.95
CA ARG A 5 -14.24 12.40 12.83
C ARG A 5 -13.90 13.05 11.50
N ASP A 6 -14.35 14.28 11.29
CA ASP A 6 -14.06 15.03 10.06
C ASP A 6 -12.56 15.29 9.88
N GLN A 7 -11.84 15.58 10.98
CA GLN A 7 -10.38 15.71 10.95
C GLN A 7 -9.69 14.41 10.56
N TRP A 8 -10.12 13.27 11.11
CA TRP A 8 -9.56 11.97 10.74
C TRP A 8 -9.83 11.59 9.28
N ILE A 9 -11.04 11.86 8.76
CA ILE A 9 -11.35 11.65 7.33
C ILE A 9 -10.46 12.52 6.44
N LYS A 10 -10.20 13.78 6.83
CA LYS A 10 -9.24 14.64 6.11
C LYS A 10 -7.84 14.05 6.12
N ARG A 11 -7.35 13.57 7.27
CA ARG A 11 -6.04 12.90 7.38
C ARG A 11 -5.98 11.64 6.52
N TYR A 12 -7.04 10.82 6.51
CA TYR A 12 -7.14 9.63 5.67
C TYR A 12 -7.06 9.98 4.18
N ARG A 13 -7.77 11.02 3.74
CA ARG A 13 -7.71 11.51 2.35
C ARG A 13 -6.29 11.94 1.96
N THR A 14 -5.61 12.69 2.82
CA THR A 14 -4.23 13.11 2.57
C THR A 14 -3.28 11.92 2.53
N ALA A 15 -3.40 10.97 3.47
CA ALA A 15 -2.59 9.75 3.48
C ALA A 15 -2.83 8.91 2.21
N PHE A 16 -4.08 8.75 1.81
CA PHE A 16 -4.43 8.01 0.60
C PHE A 16 -3.96 8.72 -0.67
N LEU A 17 -3.97 10.06 -0.71
CA LEU A 17 -3.39 10.82 -1.83
C LEU A 17 -1.89 10.58 -1.95
N LEU A 18 -1.15 10.63 -0.83
CA LEU A 18 0.28 10.35 -0.83
C LEU A 18 0.57 8.92 -1.29
N PHE A 19 -0.19 7.95 -0.78
CA PHE A 19 -0.14 6.57 -1.26
C PHE A 19 -0.41 6.49 -2.77
N ALA A 20 -1.46 7.15 -3.25
CA ALA A 20 -1.82 7.13 -4.67
C ALA A 20 -0.71 7.69 -5.55
N ILE A 21 -0.10 8.81 -5.16
CA ILE A 21 1.03 9.40 -5.89
C ILE A 21 2.22 8.44 -5.92
N LEU A 22 2.60 7.90 -4.76
CA LEU A 22 3.77 7.02 -4.63
C LEU A 22 3.61 5.69 -5.38
N VAL A 23 2.40 5.13 -5.42
CA VAL A 23 2.10 3.94 -6.23
C VAL A 23 2.01 4.27 -7.73
N SER A 24 1.54 5.47 -8.07
CA SER A 24 1.35 5.84 -9.47
C SER A 24 2.65 5.98 -10.25
N VAL A 25 3.73 6.47 -9.63
CA VAL A 25 5.03 6.63 -10.31
C VAL A 25 5.58 5.28 -10.83
N PRO A 26 5.79 4.24 -10.00
CA PRO A 26 6.25 2.95 -10.47
C PRO A 26 5.21 2.24 -11.35
N ALA A 27 3.91 2.36 -11.06
CA ALA A 27 2.87 1.75 -11.90
C ALA A 27 2.83 2.37 -13.31
N ALA A 28 2.96 3.69 -13.43
CA ALA A 28 3.03 4.38 -14.72
C ALA A 28 4.29 4.00 -15.49
N PHE A 29 5.45 3.91 -14.82
CA PHE A 29 6.67 3.43 -15.44
C PHE A 29 6.51 2.00 -15.99
N LEU A 30 5.98 1.08 -15.19
CA LEU A 30 5.76 -0.31 -15.61
C LEU A 30 4.68 -0.44 -16.69
N PHE A 31 3.68 0.44 -16.70
CA PHE A 31 2.72 0.56 -17.78
C PHE A 31 3.40 0.97 -19.10
N LEU A 32 4.27 1.99 -19.08
CA LEU A 32 5.04 2.41 -20.27
C LEU A 32 5.97 1.30 -20.77
N VAL A 33 6.68 0.61 -19.87
CA VAL A 33 7.51 -0.55 -20.23
C VAL A 33 6.67 -1.67 -20.88
N SER A 34 5.44 -1.86 -20.40
CA SER A 34 4.51 -2.86 -20.96
C SER A 34 4.08 -2.52 -22.38
N ILE A 35 3.95 -1.23 -22.71
CA ILE A 35 3.71 -0.74 -24.08
C ILE A 35 4.90 -1.09 -24.98
N SER A 36 6.13 -0.78 -24.54
CA SER A 36 7.34 -1.08 -25.32
C SER A 36 7.53 -2.57 -25.60
N LYS A 37 7.02 -3.43 -24.71
CA LYS A 37 7.08 -4.90 -24.85
C LYS A 37 5.83 -5.51 -25.50
N LEU A 38 4.84 -4.70 -25.90
CA LEU A 38 3.55 -5.15 -26.45
C LEU A 38 2.85 -6.21 -25.58
N SER A 39 3.04 -6.13 -24.25
CA SER A 39 2.50 -7.14 -23.34
C SER A 39 1.11 -6.73 -22.82
N ILE A 40 0.07 -7.19 -23.53
CA ILE A 40 -1.33 -6.88 -23.22
C ILE A 40 -1.68 -7.22 -21.75
N PRO A 41 -1.32 -8.39 -21.18
CA PRO A 41 -1.69 -8.70 -19.80
C PRO A 41 -1.10 -7.71 -18.78
N HIS A 42 0.17 -7.32 -18.97
CA HIS A 42 0.82 -6.37 -18.07
C HIS A 42 0.26 -4.96 -18.23
N LEU A 43 -0.07 -4.55 -19.47
CA LEU A 43 -0.70 -3.27 -19.74
C LEU A 43 -2.06 -3.17 -19.03
N LEU A 44 -2.91 -4.19 -19.18
CA LEU A 44 -4.21 -4.25 -18.50
C LEU A 44 -4.05 -4.24 -16.98
N PHE A 45 -3.09 -5.00 -16.45
CA PHE A 45 -2.83 -5.05 -15.01
C PHE A 45 -2.42 -3.69 -14.44
N TRP A 46 -1.39 -3.04 -15.00
CA TRP A 46 -0.92 -1.75 -14.49
C TRP A 46 -1.95 -0.62 -14.73
N GLY A 47 -2.67 -0.68 -15.84
CA GLY A 47 -3.80 0.22 -16.10
C GLY A 47 -4.90 0.06 -15.05
N ALA A 48 -5.27 -1.18 -14.71
CA ALA A 48 -6.25 -1.47 -13.66
C ALA A 48 -5.77 -0.98 -12.28
N VAL A 49 -4.49 -1.15 -11.94
CA VAL A 49 -3.91 -0.63 -10.68
C VAL A 49 -4.08 0.89 -10.59
N LEU A 50 -3.71 1.63 -11.64
CA LEU A 50 -3.87 3.08 -11.69
C LEU A 50 -5.34 3.51 -11.57
N LEU A 51 -6.24 2.82 -12.29
CA LEU A 51 -7.68 3.09 -12.23
C LEU A 51 -8.27 2.82 -10.84
N VAL A 52 -7.89 1.73 -10.19
CA VAL A 52 -8.39 1.39 -8.84
C VAL A 52 -7.88 2.39 -7.81
N VAL A 53 -6.60 2.75 -7.85
CA VAL A 53 -6.00 3.71 -6.92
C VAL A 53 -6.65 5.09 -7.05
N TRP A 54 -6.70 5.65 -8.27
CA TRP A 54 -7.30 6.97 -8.48
C TRP A 54 -8.82 6.99 -8.37
N GLY A 55 -9.50 5.93 -8.83
CA GLY A 55 -10.94 5.76 -8.67
C GLY A 55 -11.35 5.71 -7.19
N SER A 56 -10.56 5.01 -6.37
CA SER A 56 -10.74 4.99 -4.92
C SER A 56 -10.54 6.38 -4.31
N TYR A 57 -9.48 7.11 -4.70
CA TYR A 57 -9.24 8.46 -4.21
C TYR A 57 -10.39 9.43 -4.54
N LEU A 58 -10.86 9.44 -5.79
CA LEU A 58 -12.00 10.25 -6.21
C LEU A 58 -13.27 9.87 -5.43
N GLY A 59 -13.48 8.57 -5.20
CA GLY A 59 -14.55 8.05 -4.39
C GLY A 59 -14.49 8.52 -2.93
N ILE A 60 -13.31 8.53 -2.31
CA ILE A 60 -13.11 9.02 -0.93
C ILE A 60 -13.38 10.53 -0.87
N LYS A 61 -12.95 11.29 -1.89
CA LYS A 61 -13.20 12.74 -1.98
C LYS A 61 -14.70 13.08 -1.96
N GLN A 62 -15.54 12.22 -2.54
CA GLN A 62 -17.00 12.34 -2.54
C GLN A 62 -17.67 11.89 -1.23
N ASN A 63 -16.93 11.50 -0.19
CA ASN A 63 -17.47 11.02 1.10
C ASN A 63 -18.41 9.79 1.00
N LYS A 64 -18.28 8.98 -0.06
CA LYS A 64 -19.06 7.75 -0.17
C LYS A 64 -18.54 6.71 0.84
N LYS A 65 -19.41 6.13 1.68
CA LYS A 65 -19.00 5.12 2.67
C LYS A 65 -18.40 3.87 2.02
N ILE A 66 -18.96 3.46 0.87
CA ILE A 66 -18.50 2.27 0.13
C ILE A 66 -17.06 2.46 -0.36
N THR A 67 -16.69 3.65 -0.84
CA THR A 67 -15.37 3.92 -1.40
C THR A 67 -14.27 3.94 -0.33
N PHE A 68 -14.63 4.28 0.91
CA PHE A 68 -13.74 4.09 2.07
C PHE A 68 -13.40 2.62 2.31
N TRP A 69 -14.38 1.72 2.26
CA TRP A 69 -14.12 0.29 2.45
C TRP A 69 -13.39 -0.32 1.24
N LEU A 70 -13.76 0.09 0.02
CA LEU A 70 -13.08 -0.32 -1.21
C LEU A 70 -11.63 0.14 -1.30
N SER A 71 -11.24 1.18 -0.57
CA SER A 71 -9.84 1.59 -0.45
C SER A 71 -9.15 0.88 0.70
N LEU A 72 -9.77 0.82 1.88
CA LEU A 72 -9.14 0.27 3.08
C LEU A 72 -8.88 -1.24 2.98
N LEU A 73 -9.85 -2.05 2.52
CA LEU A 73 -9.71 -3.50 2.51
C LEU A 73 -8.60 -3.98 1.55
N PRO A 74 -8.55 -3.55 0.27
CA PRO A 74 -7.48 -3.95 -0.63
C PRO A 74 -6.12 -3.43 -0.18
N THR A 75 -6.06 -2.21 0.36
CA THR A 75 -4.80 -1.66 0.89
C THR A 75 -4.32 -2.46 2.10
N THR A 76 -5.23 -2.91 2.97
CA THR A 76 -4.88 -3.77 4.11
C THR A 76 -4.38 -5.14 3.63
N ALA A 77 -5.02 -5.73 2.62
CA ALA A 77 -4.56 -7.00 2.04
C ALA A 77 -3.15 -6.87 1.44
N LEU A 78 -2.90 -5.83 0.65
CA LEU A 78 -1.57 -5.53 0.11
C LEU A 78 -0.55 -5.31 1.23
N TRP A 79 -0.93 -4.55 2.26
CA TRP A 79 -0.06 -4.28 3.41
C TRP A 79 0.33 -5.56 4.15
N LEU A 80 -0.61 -6.49 4.38
CA LEU A 80 -0.33 -7.78 5.01
C LEU A 80 0.63 -8.64 4.17
N LEU A 81 0.48 -8.65 2.84
CA LEU A 81 1.39 -9.37 1.95
C LEU A 81 2.82 -8.79 2.00
N LEU A 82 2.94 -7.47 2.00
CA LEU A 82 4.23 -6.78 2.12
C LEU A 82 4.86 -6.96 3.50
N LEU A 83 4.05 -6.98 4.56
CA LEU A 83 4.51 -7.29 5.91
C LEU A 83 5.08 -8.72 5.97
N ALA A 84 4.35 -9.70 5.43
CA ALA A 84 4.80 -11.08 5.40
C ALA A 84 6.15 -11.23 4.67
N ARG A 85 6.33 -10.57 3.52
CA ARG A 85 7.62 -10.54 2.82
C ARG A 85 8.73 -9.89 3.64
N THR A 86 8.42 -8.77 4.29
CA THR A 86 9.40 -8.07 5.15
C THR A 86 9.84 -8.98 6.29
N VAL A 87 8.91 -9.68 6.93
CA VAL A 87 9.21 -10.67 7.99
C VAL A 87 10.08 -11.81 7.45
N GLN A 88 9.77 -12.36 6.27
CA GLN A 88 10.59 -13.40 5.63
C GLN A 88 12.02 -12.91 5.35
N ARG A 89 12.19 -11.66 4.90
CA ARG A 89 13.52 -11.06 4.69
C ARG A 89 14.29 -10.89 5.99
N ILE A 90 13.64 -10.45 7.06
CA ILE A 90 14.27 -10.33 8.38
C ILE A 90 14.70 -11.72 8.88
N GLN A 91 13.83 -12.72 8.78
CA GLN A 91 14.17 -14.10 9.14
C GLN A 91 15.35 -14.63 8.34
N PHE A 92 15.42 -14.33 7.03
CA PHE A 92 16.56 -14.69 6.19
C PHE A 92 17.86 -14.07 6.69
N VAL A 93 17.86 -12.77 7.01
CA VAL A 93 19.07 -12.07 7.50
C VAL A 93 19.53 -12.64 8.83
N VAL A 94 18.59 -12.88 9.76
CA VAL A 94 18.89 -13.47 11.06
C VAL A 94 19.45 -14.90 10.93
N ALA A 95 18.86 -15.72 10.05
CA ALA A 95 19.27 -17.11 9.86
C ALA A 95 20.64 -17.26 9.18
N ASN A 96 21.00 -16.34 8.27
CA ASN A 96 22.25 -16.43 7.52
C ASN A 96 23.36 -15.52 8.07
N GLY A 97 23.10 -14.74 9.12
CA GLY A 97 24.05 -13.79 9.70
C GLY A 97 24.42 -12.62 8.76
N GLY A 98 23.62 -12.39 7.71
CA GLY A 98 23.94 -11.42 6.66
C GLY A 98 22.92 -11.39 5.52
N MET A 99 23.20 -10.62 4.47
CA MET A 99 22.35 -10.48 3.28
C MET A 99 22.66 -11.51 2.18
N GLU A 100 23.58 -12.42 2.45
CA GLU A 100 24.06 -13.44 1.53
C GLU A 100 24.09 -14.78 2.27
N ARG A 101 23.82 -15.87 1.56
CA ARG A 101 23.96 -17.21 2.11
C ARG A 101 25.44 -17.58 2.22
N ALA A 102 25.78 -18.48 3.13
CA ALA A 102 27.15 -18.95 3.33
C ALA A 102 27.75 -19.65 2.08
N ASP A 103 26.91 -20.08 1.13
CA ASP A 103 27.32 -20.66 -0.16
C ASP A 103 27.60 -19.60 -1.25
N GLY A 104 27.51 -18.31 -0.93
CA GLY A 104 27.66 -17.20 -1.90
C GLY A 104 26.47 -17.04 -2.85
N TYR A 105 25.35 -17.74 -2.59
CA TYR A 105 24.18 -17.67 -3.44
C TYR A 105 23.28 -16.51 -3.03
N GLY A 106 23.38 -15.42 -3.79
CA GLY A 106 22.59 -14.20 -3.62
C GLY A 106 23.46 -12.95 -3.75
N SER A 107 22.89 -11.85 -4.24
CA SER A 107 23.59 -10.56 -4.25
C SER A 107 23.03 -9.67 -3.15
N PRO A 108 23.87 -9.17 -2.21
CA PRO A 108 23.44 -8.17 -1.23
C PRO A 108 22.77 -6.96 -1.88
N LEU A 109 23.24 -6.57 -3.06
CA LEU A 109 22.66 -5.48 -3.83
C LEU A 109 21.25 -5.81 -4.33
N ALA A 110 21.03 -7.02 -4.87
CA ALA A 110 19.70 -7.45 -5.29
C ALA A 110 18.72 -7.56 -4.09
N PHE A 111 19.22 -7.97 -2.92
CA PHE A 111 18.44 -7.96 -1.68
C PHE A 111 18.00 -6.55 -1.31
N LEU A 112 18.92 -5.58 -1.31
CA LEU A 112 18.64 -4.18 -0.98
C LEU A 112 17.71 -3.52 -1.99
N VAL A 113 17.90 -3.73 -3.29
CA VAL A 113 17.00 -3.20 -4.33
C VAL A 113 15.59 -3.77 -4.16
N GLY A 114 15.47 -5.07 -3.90
CA GLY A 114 14.19 -5.71 -3.59
C GLY A 114 13.54 -5.13 -2.34
N LEU A 115 14.31 -4.92 -1.26
CA LEU A 115 13.84 -4.33 -0.02
C LEU A 115 13.35 -2.89 -0.23
N ILE A 116 14.12 -2.05 -0.92
CA ILE A 116 13.74 -0.65 -1.21
C ILE A 116 12.46 -0.63 -2.03
N GLY A 117 12.38 -1.46 -3.08
CA GLY A 117 11.18 -1.60 -3.90
C GLY A 117 9.96 -1.97 -3.05
N GLU A 118 10.07 -2.93 -2.14
CA GLU A 118 9.00 -3.32 -1.23
C GLU A 118 8.61 -2.18 -0.25
N GLN A 119 9.60 -1.49 0.33
CA GLN A 119 9.38 -0.41 1.29
C GLN A 119 8.69 0.83 0.69
N LEU A 120 8.91 1.09 -0.60
CA LEU A 120 8.19 2.15 -1.33
C LEU A 120 6.67 1.95 -1.34
N PHE A 121 6.19 0.70 -1.30
CA PHE A 121 4.77 0.39 -1.19
C PHE A 121 4.32 0.17 0.26
N PHE A 122 5.20 -0.41 1.09
CA PHE A 122 4.86 -0.80 2.45
C PHE A 122 4.67 0.40 3.40
N LEU A 123 5.57 1.39 3.36
CA LEU A 123 5.48 2.54 4.27
C LEU A 123 4.23 3.41 4.01
N PRO A 124 3.89 3.77 2.76
CA PRO A 124 2.70 4.56 2.49
C PRO A 124 1.41 3.79 2.77
N SER A 125 1.37 2.49 2.46
CA SER A 125 0.22 1.65 2.78
C SER A 125 0.04 1.50 4.30
N SER A 126 1.12 1.43 5.08
CA SER A 126 1.07 1.41 6.55
C SER A 126 0.34 2.63 7.10
N LEU A 127 0.63 3.83 6.58
CA LEU A 127 -0.05 5.05 7.00
C LEU A 127 -1.56 5.02 6.69
N VAL A 128 -1.93 4.59 5.49
CA VAL A 128 -3.34 4.46 5.08
C VAL A 128 -4.08 3.45 5.96
N VAL A 129 -3.48 2.29 6.20
CA VAL A 129 -4.07 1.20 7.00
C VAL A 129 -4.23 1.64 8.45
N VAL A 130 -3.20 2.20 9.08
CA VAL A 130 -3.26 2.65 10.47
C VAL A 130 -4.34 3.73 10.65
N ILE A 131 -4.35 4.77 9.81
CA ILE A 131 -5.35 5.84 9.91
C ILE A 131 -6.77 5.30 9.63
N GLY A 132 -6.91 4.44 8.62
CA GLY A 132 -8.20 3.84 8.27
C GLY A 132 -8.79 3.00 9.40
N TRP A 133 -7.98 2.13 10.01
CA TRP A 133 -8.44 1.30 11.13
C TRP A 133 -8.68 2.11 12.41
N LEU A 134 -7.92 3.18 12.66
CA LEU A 134 -8.21 4.11 13.77
C LEU A 134 -9.60 4.76 13.63
N ILE A 135 -10.00 5.15 12.41
CA ILE A 135 -11.36 5.68 12.14
C ILE A 135 -12.43 4.63 12.43
N VAL A 136 -12.18 3.38 12.01
CA VAL A 136 -13.10 2.26 12.25
C VAL A 136 -13.23 1.99 13.76
N TYR A 137 -12.12 1.88 14.47
CA TYR A 137 -12.09 1.66 15.92
C TYR A 137 -12.85 2.74 16.70
N GLN A 138 -12.57 4.02 16.40
CA GLN A 138 -13.28 5.13 17.03
C GLN A 138 -14.79 5.07 16.76
N SER A 139 -15.20 4.67 15.55
CA SER A 139 -16.61 4.55 15.19
C SER A 139 -17.34 3.46 16.00
N PHE A 140 -16.65 2.37 16.34
CA PHE A 140 -17.20 1.33 17.21
C PHE A 140 -17.25 1.79 18.68
N SER A 141 -16.19 2.39 19.21
CA SER A 141 -16.15 2.86 20.61
C SER A 141 -17.25 3.87 20.95
N THR A 142 -17.64 4.72 19.99
CA THR A 142 -18.74 5.69 20.18
C THR A 142 -20.13 5.06 20.18
N ARG A 143 -20.30 3.84 19.64
CA ARG A 143 -21.59 3.14 19.62
C ARG A 143 -21.84 2.34 20.90
N SER A 144 -20.78 1.92 21.60
CA SER A 144 -20.90 1.20 22.87
C SER A 144 -21.20 2.10 24.07
N SER A 145 -21.01 3.42 23.93
CA SER A 145 -21.25 4.41 24.99
C SER A 145 -22.61 5.11 24.91
N SER A 146 -23.46 4.74 23.95
CA SER A 146 -24.79 5.29 23.68
C SER A 146 -25.84 4.21 23.87
#